data_AF-A0A0M0LGP8-F1
#
_entry.id   AF-A0A0M0LGP8-F1
#
_cell.length_a   1.000
_cell.length_b   1.000
_cell.length_c   1.000
_cell.angle_alpha   90.00
_cell.angle_beta   90.00
_cell.angle_gamma   90.00
#
_symmetry.space_group_name_H-M   'P 1'
#
loop_
_entity.id
_entity.type
_entity.pdbx_description
1 polymer ?
#
loop_
_entity_poly.entity_id
_entity_poly.type
_entity_poly.pdbx_seq_one_letter_code
_entity_poly.pdbx_strand_id
1 'polypeptide(L)'
;MKQPKLQILKNQPRSFIYGTLECIDSQWVFFELDSDEAFRLEDVISESFEVEVNGNWEKALWVEENIVQLNGETYFLGDGDEIRVQKQLLKAYELLIEELDEAVLMQFTTQLNALDFSLYDCLYSCNTLYCLPADKNREGVNFLIFDNGDFICSVHHIFARGTVETDRFEFTLNTGKRLMITSLV
;
A
#
# COMPACT_ATOMS: atom_id res chain seq x y z
N MET A 1 -3.09 -11.23 -7.61
CA MET A 1 -2.88 -10.03 -8.45
C MET A 1 -2.02 -10.28 -9.70
N LYS A 2 -2.38 -9.68 -10.86
CA LYS A 2 -1.62 -9.79 -12.15
C LYS A 2 -0.32 -8.97 -12.12
N GLN A 3 0.70 -9.38 -12.88
CA GLN A 3 2.04 -8.74 -12.91
C GLN A 3 2.03 -7.21 -13.13
N PRO A 4 1.24 -6.64 -14.07
CA PRO A 4 1.26 -5.19 -14.30
C PRO A 4 0.75 -4.37 -13.11
N LYS A 5 -0.32 -4.84 -12.45
CA LYS A 5 -0.85 -4.19 -11.23
C LYS A 5 0.15 -4.24 -10.08
N LEU A 6 0.89 -5.34 -9.95
CA LEU A 6 1.95 -5.46 -8.95
C LEU A 6 3.04 -4.41 -9.18
N GLN A 7 3.38 -4.09 -10.44
CA GLN A 7 4.34 -3.02 -10.74
C GLN A 7 3.80 -1.64 -10.39
N ILE A 8 2.51 -1.38 -10.62
CA ILE A 8 1.87 -0.12 -10.19
C ILE A 8 2.04 0.05 -8.68
N LEU A 9 1.77 -0.99 -7.90
CA LEU A 9 1.91 -0.97 -6.44
C LEU A 9 3.35 -0.83 -5.96
N LYS A 10 4.31 -1.52 -6.59
CA LYS A 10 5.73 -1.41 -6.22
C LYS A 10 6.32 -0.03 -6.45
N ASN A 11 5.84 0.66 -7.48
CA ASN A 11 6.38 1.97 -7.86
C ASN A 11 5.69 3.15 -7.16
N GLN A 12 4.78 2.89 -6.21
CA GLN A 12 4.10 3.98 -5.51
C GLN A 12 5.04 4.69 -4.52
N PRO A 13 4.93 6.03 -4.39
CA PRO A 13 5.54 6.75 -3.28
C PRO A 13 4.96 6.24 -1.95
N ARG A 14 5.69 6.42 -0.84
CA ARG A 14 5.24 6.03 0.51
C ARG A 14 4.81 4.55 0.63
N SER A 15 5.28 3.68 -0.27
CA SER A 15 5.03 2.23 -0.26
C SER A 15 5.83 1.48 0.80
N PHE A 16 6.78 2.16 1.44
CA PHE A 16 7.63 1.63 2.49
C PHE A 16 7.56 2.50 3.75
N ILE A 17 7.79 1.86 4.89
CA ILE A 17 8.16 2.48 6.16
C ILE A 17 9.67 2.30 6.30
N TYR A 18 10.38 3.34 6.73
CA TYR A 18 11.83 3.33 6.90
C TYR A 18 12.18 3.44 8.37
N GLY A 19 13.29 2.82 8.77
CA GLY A 19 13.69 2.79 10.17
C GLY A 19 15.03 2.11 10.39
N THR A 20 15.45 2.09 11.65
CA THR A 20 16.69 1.46 12.09
C THR A 20 16.39 0.29 13.02
N LEU A 21 17.26 -0.72 13.00
CA LEU A 21 17.21 -1.85 13.92
C LEU A 21 18.10 -1.62 15.14
N GLU A 22 17.58 -1.96 16.32
CA GLU A 22 18.41 -2.15 17.52
C GLU A 22 18.00 -3.44 18.24
N CYS A 23 18.99 -4.13 18.81
CA CYS A 23 18.81 -5.33 19.60
C CYS A 23 18.76 -4.98 21.08
N ILE A 24 17.56 -5.02 21.66
CA ILE A 24 17.30 -4.68 23.06
C ILE A 24 16.79 -5.94 23.77
N ASP A 25 17.49 -6.37 24.84
CA ASP A 25 17.16 -7.58 25.60
C ASP A 25 17.00 -8.83 24.72
N SER A 26 17.88 -8.98 23.71
CA SER A 26 17.84 -10.06 22.70
C SER A 26 16.59 -10.05 21.81
N GLN A 27 15.92 -8.91 21.66
CA GLN A 27 14.82 -8.71 20.72
C GLN A 27 15.18 -7.60 19.73
N TRP A 28 14.93 -7.84 18.44
CA TRP A 28 15.02 -6.77 17.45
C TRP A 28 13.84 -5.82 17.56
N VAL A 29 14.17 -4.55 17.73
CA VAL A 29 13.24 -3.43 17.73
C VAL A 29 13.50 -2.61 16.49
N PHE A 30 12.43 -2.34 15.75
CA PHE A 30 12.41 -1.44 14.60
C PHE A 30 11.94 -0.06 15.07
N PHE A 31 12.79 0.94 14.90
CA PHE A 31 12.49 2.34 15.17
C PHE A 31 12.17 3.04 13.85
N GLU A 32 10.92 3.46 13.66
CA GLU A 32 10.50 4.18 12.46
C GLU A 32 11.17 5.57 12.40
N LEU A 33 11.53 6.05 11.20
CA LEU A 33 12.18 7.36 11.04
C LEU A 33 11.19 8.52 11.08
N ASP A 34 9.99 8.32 10.54
CA ASP A 34 9.00 9.39 10.35
C ASP A 34 8.10 9.58 11.58
N SER A 35 8.14 8.63 12.51
CA SER A 35 7.38 8.62 13.76
C SER A 35 8.32 8.28 14.91
N ASP A 36 8.02 8.71 16.14
CA ASP A 36 8.78 8.28 17.34
C ASP A 36 8.26 6.91 17.84
N GLU A 37 7.80 6.06 16.90
CA GLU A 37 7.21 4.76 17.18
C GLU A 37 8.28 3.66 17.07
N ALA A 38 8.21 2.73 18.02
CA ALA A 38 9.07 1.57 18.09
C ALA A 38 8.22 0.31 18.10
N PHE A 39 8.59 -0.64 17.26
CA PHE A 39 7.86 -1.88 17.08
C PHE A 39 8.82 -3.05 17.25
N ARG A 40 8.31 -4.21 17.69
CA ARG A 40 9.10 -5.42 17.53
C ARG A 40 9.21 -5.73 16.05
N LEU A 41 10.40 -6.14 15.62
CA LEU A 41 10.65 -6.45 14.22
C LEU A 41 9.69 -7.52 13.67
N GLU A 42 9.36 -8.51 14.50
CA GLU A 42 8.39 -9.59 14.20
C GLU A 42 6.95 -9.09 14.00
N ASP A 43 6.57 -7.96 14.61
CA ASP A 43 5.21 -7.41 14.51
C ASP A 43 5.01 -6.61 13.22
N VAL A 44 6.10 -6.07 12.64
CA VAL A 44 6.06 -5.21 11.45
C VAL A 44 6.35 -5.99 10.17
N ILE A 45 7.20 -7.02 10.24
CA ILE A 45 7.55 -7.82 9.07
C ILE A 45 6.54 -8.92 8.87
N SER A 46 5.67 -8.76 7.88
CA SER A 46 4.74 -9.81 7.47
C SER A 46 5.40 -10.88 6.58
N GLU A 47 6.17 -10.49 5.55
CA GLU A 47 6.73 -11.46 4.59
C GLU A 47 8.06 -11.06 3.92
N SER A 48 8.40 -9.77 3.84
CA SER A 48 9.71 -9.33 3.34
C SER A 48 10.02 -7.89 3.71
N PHE A 49 11.25 -7.65 4.15
CA PHE A 49 11.84 -6.33 4.32
C PHE A 49 13.10 -6.23 3.47
N GLU A 50 13.63 -5.02 3.36
CA GLU A 50 14.88 -4.77 2.65
C GLU A 50 15.86 -4.06 3.58
N VAL A 51 17.13 -4.41 3.46
CA VAL A 51 18.23 -3.85 4.25
C VAL A 51 19.03 -2.90 3.36
N GLU A 52 19.42 -1.76 3.89
CA GLU A 52 20.35 -0.85 3.24
C GLU A 52 21.76 -1.46 3.27
N VAL A 53 22.33 -1.67 2.08
CA VAL A 53 23.70 -2.13 1.93
C VAL A 53 24.37 -1.33 0.82
N ASN A 54 25.35 -0.50 1.18
CA ASN A 54 26.20 0.26 0.26
C ASN A 54 25.41 1.15 -0.73
N GLY A 55 24.39 1.84 -0.27
CA GLY A 55 23.54 2.72 -1.08
C GLY A 55 22.37 2.03 -1.76
N ASN A 56 22.18 0.72 -1.55
CA ASN A 56 21.14 -0.07 -2.22
C ASN A 56 20.26 -0.78 -1.21
N TRP A 57 18.97 -0.87 -1.53
CA TRP A 57 18.02 -1.65 -0.75
C TRP A 57 17.97 -3.08 -1.28
N GLU A 58 18.40 -4.02 -0.43
CA GLU A 58 18.52 -5.43 -0.78
C GLU A 58 17.45 -6.25 -0.07
N LYS A 59 16.72 -7.08 -0.83
CA LYS A 59 15.65 -7.89 -0.25
C LYS A 59 16.21 -8.92 0.72
N ALA A 60 15.72 -8.87 1.95
CA ALA A 60 16.05 -9.82 3.00
C ALA A 60 15.11 -11.02 3.01
N LEU A 61 15.71 -12.21 3.13
CA LEU A 61 15.00 -13.46 3.38
C LEU A 61 15.49 -14.05 4.70
N TRP A 62 14.59 -14.28 5.65
CA TRP A 62 14.96 -14.88 6.94
C TRP A 62 15.55 -16.28 6.74
N VAL A 63 16.69 -16.53 7.38
CA VAL A 63 17.32 -17.85 7.45
C VAL A 63 17.17 -18.40 8.87
N GLU A 64 17.65 -17.63 9.84
CA GLU A 64 17.64 -17.94 11.28
C GLU A 64 17.46 -16.63 12.06
N GLU A 65 17.39 -16.73 13.38
CA GLU A 65 17.35 -15.58 14.28
C GLU A 65 18.58 -14.69 14.02
N ASN A 66 18.33 -13.42 13.66
CA ASN A 66 19.34 -12.39 13.35
C ASN A 66 20.13 -12.62 12.05
N ILE A 67 19.80 -13.64 11.26
CA ILE A 67 20.50 -14.00 10.03
C ILE A 67 19.52 -13.96 8.86
N VAL A 68 19.85 -13.13 7.88
CA VAL A 68 19.10 -13.02 6.63
C VAL A 68 19.98 -13.33 5.43
N GLN A 69 19.34 -13.73 4.33
CA GLN A 69 19.98 -13.78 3.02
C GLN A 69 19.71 -12.48 2.28
N LEU A 70 20.78 -11.86 1.78
CA LEU A 70 20.76 -10.73 0.86
C LEU A 70 21.45 -11.18 -0.43
N ASN A 71 20.74 -11.21 -1.55
CA ASN A 71 21.27 -11.67 -2.85
C ASN A 71 21.95 -13.05 -2.82
N GLY A 72 21.50 -13.94 -1.94
CA GLY A 72 22.06 -15.30 -1.78
C GLY A 72 23.26 -15.39 -0.84
N GLU A 73 23.78 -14.25 -0.35
CA GLU A 73 24.83 -14.19 0.66
C GLU A 73 24.22 -14.08 2.06
N THR A 74 24.93 -14.63 3.05
CA THR A 74 24.52 -14.55 4.45
C THR A 74 24.88 -13.19 5.02
N TYR A 75 23.90 -12.53 5.63
CA TYR A 75 24.04 -11.24 6.30
C TYR A 75 23.57 -11.35 7.76
N PHE A 76 24.37 -10.81 8.66
CA PHE A 76 24.06 -10.75 10.08
C PHE A 76 23.49 -9.37 10.39
N LEU A 77 22.25 -9.33 10.87
CA LEU A 77 21.64 -8.07 11.31
C LEU A 77 22.43 -7.50 12.50
N GLY A 78 22.64 -6.20 12.47
CA GLY A 78 23.39 -5.43 13.47
C GLY A 78 22.62 -4.22 13.96
N ASP A 79 23.01 -3.72 15.14
CA ASP A 79 22.52 -2.44 15.64
C ASP A 79 22.87 -1.32 14.67
N GLY A 80 21.88 -0.49 14.36
CA GLY A 80 21.99 0.62 13.42
C GLY A 80 21.77 0.24 11.96
N ASP A 81 21.48 -1.03 11.62
CA ASP A 81 21.09 -1.40 10.26
C ASP A 81 19.82 -0.63 9.85
N GLU A 82 19.89 0.05 8.72
CA GLU A 82 18.73 0.69 8.12
C GLU A 82 17.92 -0.35 7.36
N ILE A 83 16.63 -0.39 7.64
CA ILE A 83 15.70 -1.25 6.92
C ILE A 83 14.51 -0.47 6.40
N ARG A 84 13.88 -1.02 5.36
CA ARG A 84 12.56 -0.60 4.93
C ARG A 84 11.61 -1.78 4.85
N VAL A 85 10.39 -1.57 5.32
CA VAL A 85 9.32 -2.58 5.30
C VAL A 85 8.22 -2.11 4.37
N GLN A 86 7.78 -2.97 3.46
CA GLN A 86 6.68 -2.63 2.55
C GLN A 86 5.37 -2.50 3.33
N LYS A 87 4.69 -1.36 3.20
CA LYS A 87 3.38 -1.14 3.81
C LYS A 87 2.38 -2.17 3.30
N GLN A 88 1.53 -2.65 4.19
CA GLN A 88 0.43 -3.53 3.83
C GLN A 88 -0.81 -2.70 3.50
N LEU A 89 -1.53 -3.11 2.45
CA LEU A 89 -2.83 -2.52 2.13
C LEU A 89 -3.91 -3.12 3.02
N LEU A 90 -4.92 -2.32 3.36
CA LEU A 90 -6.13 -2.82 4.00
C LEU A 90 -6.76 -3.92 3.13
N LYS A 91 -7.15 -5.06 3.73
CA LYS A 91 -7.62 -6.21 2.96
C LYS A 91 -8.80 -5.89 2.04
N ALA A 92 -9.77 -5.11 2.53
CA ALA A 92 -10.92 -4.69 1.73
C ALA A 92 -10.52 -3.83 0.52
N TYR A 93 -9.47 -3.01 0.67
CA TYR A 93 -8.94 -2.15 -0.38
C TYR A 93 -8.10 -2.94 -1.40
N GLU A 94 -7.28 -3.87 -0.91
CA GLU A 94 -6.53 -4.79 -1.77
C GLU A 94 -7.47 -5.56 -2.72
N LEU A 95 -8.56 -6.12 -2.19
CA LEU A 95 -9.58 -6.81 -2.98
C LEU A 95 -10.23 -5.89 -4.02
N LEU A 96 -10.41 -4.59 -3.70
CA LEU A 96 -10.93 -3.62 -4.66
C LEU A 96 -9.92 -3.41 -5.80
N ILE A 97 -8.64 -3.18 -5.49
CA ILE A 97 -7.57 -3.01 -6.48
C ILE A 97 -7.46 -4.24 -7.40
N GLU A 98 -7.63 -5.44 -6.84
CA GLU A 98 -7.61 -6.68 -7.62
C GLU A 98 -8.76 -6.78 -8.64
N GLU A 99 -9.93 -6.22 -8.32
CA GLU A 99 -11.13 -6.23 -9.19
C GLU A 99 -11.09 -5.17 -10.29
N LEU A 100 -10.45 -4.01 -10.08
CA LEU A 100 -10.39 -2.93 -11.09
C LEU A 100 -9.69 -3.38 -12.38
N ASP A 101 -10.10 -2.91 -13.56
CA ASP A 101 -9.26 -3.13 -14.75
C ASP A 101 -7.89 -2.42 -14.60
N GLU A 102 -6.85 -2.91 -15.28
CA GLU A 102 -5.52 -2.32 -15.25
C GLU A 102 -5.50 -0.85 -15.67
N ALA A 103 -6.23 -0.51 -16.75
CA ALA A 103 -6.31 0.86 -17.23
C ALA A 103 -7.03 1.78 -16.22
N VAL A 104 -8.09 1.26 -15.58
CA VAL A 104 -8.83 1.97 -14.54
C VAL A 104 -7.96 2.20 -13.31
N LEU A 105 -7.24 1.18 -12.86
CA LEU A 105 -6.30 1.30 -11.74
C LEU A 105 -5.20 2.31 -12.04
N MET A 106 -4.63 2.29 -13.25
CA MET A 106 -3.60 3.23 -13.66
C MET A 106 -4.13 4.67 -13.68
N GLN A 107 -5.34 4.89 -14.19
CA GLN A 107 -5.99 6.21 -14.20
C GLN A 107 -6.24 6.71 -12.78
N PHE A 108 -6.82 5.86 -11.92
CA PHE A 108 -7.07 6.17 -10.51
C PHE A 108 -5.77 6.55 -9.79
N THR A 109 -4.74 5.72 -9.93
CA THR A 109 -3.41 5.94 -9.34
C THR A 109 -2.78 7.24 -9.82
N THR A 110 -2.85 7.53 -11.13
CA THR A 110 -2.29 8.76 -11.69
C THR A 110 -2.95 10.00 -11.09
N GLN A 111 -4.27 9.98 -10.92
CA GLN A 111 -4.98 11.11 -10.32
C GLN A 111 -4.69 11.25 -8.83
N LEU A 112 -4.59 10.13 -8.11
CA LEU A 112 -4.24 10.11 -6.70
C LEU A 112 -2.84 10.72 -6.49
N ASN A 113 -1.86 10.30 -7.27
CA ASN A 113 -0.49 10.83 -7.23
C ASN A 113 -0.42 12.31 -7.62
N ALA A 114 -1.23 12.75 -8.59
CA ALA A 114 -1.33 14.17 -8.96
C ALA A 114 -1.94 15.06 -7.84
N LEU A 115 -2.62 14.45 -6.88
CA LEU A 115 -3.12 15.08 -5.66
C LEU A 115 -2.16 14.91 -4.48
N ASP A 116 -0.96 14.38 -4.72
CA ASP A 116 0.06 14.04 -3.72
C ASP A 116 -0.37 12.96 -2.72
N PHE A 117 -1.23 12.03 -3.16
CA PHE A 117 -1.59 10.82 -2.43
C PHE A 117 -1.00 9.58 -3.12
N SER A 118 -0.73 8.54 -2.34
CA SER A 118 -0.29 7.22 -2.76
C SER A 118 -1.40 6.21 -2.57
N LEU A 119 -1.37 5.09 -3.30
CA LEU A 119 -2.24 3.95 -2.99
C LEU A 119 -2.05 3.45 -1.53
N TYR A 120 -0.88 3.65 -0.94
CA TYR A 120 -0.60 3.24 0.45
C TYR A 120 -1.07 4.25 1.50
N ASP A 121 -1.59 5.40 1.09
CA ASP A 121 -2.16 6.41 2.02
C ASP A 121 -3.62 6.08 2.40
N CYS A 122 -4.16 4.95 1.94
CA CYS A 122 -5.54 4.54 2.21
C CYS A 122 -5.73 4.08 3.67
N LEU A 123 -6.33 4.94 4.49
CA LEU A 123 -6.63 4.66 5.90
C LEU A 123 -7.94 3.90 6.13
N TYR A 124 -8.88 3.99 5.18
CA TYR A 124 -10.17 3.32 5.30
C TYR A 124 -10.71 2.89 3.94
N SER A 125 -11.30 1.69 3.89
CA SER A 125 -11.98 1.18 2.70
C SER A 125 -13.24 0.41 3.05
N CYS A 126 -14.37 0.93 2.60
CA CYS A 126 -15.64 0.22 2.54
C CYS A 126 -15.84 -0.30 1.11
N ASN A 127 -15.47 -1.55 0.87
CA ASN A 127 -15.60 -2.21 -0.43
C ASN A 127 -16.98 -2.89 -0.57
N THR A 128 -18.01 -2.08 -0.85
CA THR A 128 -19.38 -2.56 -1.14
C THR A 128 -19.40 -3.57 -2.28
N LEU A 129 -18.58 -3.39 -3.32
CA LEU A 129 -18.56 -4.29 -4.49
C LEU A 129 -18.29 -5.75 -4.10
N TYR A 130 -17.36 -5.95 -3.16
CA TYR A 130 -17.03 -7.27 -2.62
C TYR A 130 -18.18 -7.89 -1.81
N CYS A 131 -19.03 -7.07 -1.18
CA CYS A 131 -20.18 -7.53 -0.40
C CYS A 131 -21.40 -7.92 -1.24
N LEU A 132 -21.42 -7.60 -2.54
CA LEU A 132 -22.56 -7.86 -3.41
C LEU A 132 -22.44 -9.23 -4.12
N PRO A 133 -23.55 -9.97 -4.31
CA PRO A 133 -23.55 -11.25 -5.01
C PRO A 133 -23.07 -11.13 -6.46
N ALA A 134 -22.09 -11.96 -6.86
CA ALA A 134 -21.47 -11.90 -8.18
C ALA A 134 -22.37 -12.39 -9.33
N ASP A 135 -23.47 -13.08 -9.04
CA ASP A 135 -24.43 -13.64 -10.00
C ASP A 135 -25.49 -12.64 -10.48
N LYS A 136 -25.41 -11.38 -10.02
CA LYS A 136 -26.37 -10.31 -10.33
C LYS A 136 -25.67 -9.08 -10.88
N ASN A 137 -26.44 -8.17 -11.47
CA ASN A 137 -25.98 -6.81 -11.69
C ASN A 137 -25.62 -6.20 -10.33
N ARG A 138 -24.40 -5.64 -10.23
CA ARG A 138 -23.87 -5.04 -9.01
C ARG A 138 -23.67 -3.56 -9.26
N GLU A 139 -24.32 -2.72 -8.49
CA GLU A 139 -24.12 -1.28 -8.52
C GLU A 139 -24.00 -0.76 -7.10
N GLY A 140 -23.24 0.31 -6.93
CA GLY A 140 -23.04 0.89 -5.62
C GLY A 140 -21.87 1.86 -5.58
N VAL A 141 -21.43 2.13 -4.37
CA VAL A 141 -20.31 3.02 -4.10
C VAL A 141 -19.41 2.39 -3.06
N ASN A 142 -18.10 2.42 -3.31
CA ASN A 142 -17.10 2.16 -2.30
C ASN A 142 -16.64 3.50 -1.70
N PHE A 143 -16.44 3.52 -0.39
CA PHE A 143 -15.91 4.70 0.30
C PHE A 143 -14.46 4.45 0.67
N LEU A 144 -13.57 5.32 0.22
CA LEU A 144 -12.15 5.29 0.53
C LEU A 144 -11.77 6.60 1.20
N ILE A 145 -10.93 6.53 2.24
CA ILE A 145 -10.33 7.71 2.87
C ILE A 145 -8.83 7.56 2.80
N PHE A 146 -8.17 8.59 2.26
CA PHE A 146 -6.73 8.70 2.16
C PHE A 146 -6.22 9.83 3.05
N ASP A 147 -5.05 9.62 3.65
CA ASP A 147 -4.33 10.59 4.47
C ASP A 147 -2.84 10.49 4.16
N ASN A 148 -2.26 11.57 3.65
CA ASN A 148 -0.83 11.65 3.33
C ASN A 148 -0.02 12.38 4.41
N GLY A 149 -0.63 12.73 5.54
CA GLY A 149 -0.06 13.53 6.64
C GLY A 149 -0.36 15.04 6.52
N ASP A 150 -0.52 15.55 5.30
CA ASP A 150 -0.80 16.97 5.03
C ASP A 150 -2.28 17.25 4.75
N PHE A 151 -2.90 16.35 3.99
CA PHE A 151 -4.26 16.46 3.49
C PHE A 151 -5.02 15.16 3.69
N ILE A 152 -6.34 15.29 3.84
CA ILE A 152 -7.26 14.16 3.82
C ILE A 152 -8.05 14.22 2.52
N CYS A 153 -8.15 13.09 1.84
CA CYS A 153 -8.93 12.93 0.61
C CYS A 153 -9.96 11.82 0.78
N SER A 154 -11.23 12.15 0.58
CA SER A 154 -12.29 11.16 0.43
C SER A 154 -12.46 10.83 -1.03
N VAL A 155 -12.44 9.54 -1.37
CA VAL A 155 -12.74 9.04 -2.70
C VAL A 155 -13.98 8.16 -2.65
N HIS A 156 -14.98 8.53 -3.44
CA HIS A 156 -16.14 7.70 -3.71
C HIS A 156 -15.94 7.00 -5.05
N HIS A 157 -15.84 5.67 -5.02
CA HIS A 157 -15.76 4.86 -6.22
C HIS A 157 -17.16 4.30 -6.54
N ILE A 158 -17.88 4.99 -7.41
CA ILE A 158 -19.20 4.57 -7.92
C ILE A 158 -18.97 3.56 -9.03
N PHE A 159 -19.57 2.39 -8.92
CA PHE A 159 -19.37 1.29 -9.85
C PHE A 159 -20.70 0.72 -10.35
N ALA A 160 -20.64 0.16 -11.56
CA ALA A 160 -21.65 -0.75 -12.09
C ALA A 160 -20.96 -1.94 -12.74
N ARG A 161 -21.51 -3.15 -12.54
CA ARG A 161 -21.09 -4.42 -13.14
C ARG A 161 -22.31 -5.15 -13.67
N GLY A 162 -22.19 -5.78 -14.83
CA GLY A 162 -23.30 -6.44 -15.52
C GLY A 162 -23.16 -6.27 -17.03
N THR A 163 -24.17 -5.72 -17.68
CA THR A 163 -24.17 -5.47 -19.13
C THR A 163 -23.25 -4.34 -19.57
N VAL A 164 -23.03 -3.33 -18.72
CA VAL A 164 -22.10 -2.23 -18.95
C VAL A 164 -21.29 -2.07 -17.68
N GLU A 165 -19.97 -2.07 -17.81
CA GLU A 165 -19.08 -1.87 -16.68
C GLU A 165 -18.65 -0.40 -16.63
N THR A 166 -18.81 0.19 -15.45
CA THR A 166 -18.45 1.59 -15.24
C THR A 166 -17.74 1.75 -13.92
N ASP A 167 -16.72 2.59 -13.91
CA ASP A 167 -15.98 3.00 -12.72
C ASP A 167 -15.88 4.53 -12.73
N ARG A 168 -16.46 5.17 -11.72
CA ARG A 168 -16.36 6.62 -11.52
C ARG A 168 -15.76 6.90 -10.16
N PHE A 169 -14.69 7.68 -10.14
CA PHE A 169 -14.03 8.11 -8.90
C PHE A 169 -14.27 9.60 -8.70
N GLU A 170 -14.88 9.95 -7.57
CA GLU A 170 -15.08 11.31 -7.11
C GLU A 170 -14.17 11.58 -5.92
N PHE A 171 -13.29 12.56 -6.04
CA PHE A 171 -12.31 12.94 -5.03
C PHE A 171 -12.76 14.24 -4.38
N THR A 172 -12.69 14.31 -3.05
CA THR A 172 -12.91 15.52 -2.27
C THR A 172 -11.83 15.65 -1.21
N LEU A 173 -11.02 16.72 -1.32
CA LEU A 173 -9.98 17.03 -0.34
C LEU A 173 -10.53 17.91 0.77
N ASN A 174 -9.92 17.84 1.96
CA ASN A 174 -10.18 18.75 3.08
C ASN A 174 -9.95 20.25 2.73
N THR A 175 -9.18 20.54 1.69
CA THR A 175 -9.01 21.90 1.13
C THR A 175 -10.24 22.42 0.36
N GLY A 176 -11.24 21.58 0.12
CA GLY A 176 -12.39 21.88 -0.72
C GLY A 176 -12.18 21.60 -2.22
N LYS A 177 -10.96 21.23 -2.64
CA LYS A 177 -10.67 20.80 -4.02
C LYS A 177 -11.45 19.52 -4.34
N ARG A 178 -12.06 19.47 -5.54
CA ARG A 178 -12.82 18.33 -6.03
C ARG A 178 -12.36 17.93 -7.43
N LEU A 179 -12.34 16.64 -7.70
CA LEU A 179 -12.02 16.05 -9.00
C LEU A 179 -12.98 14.88 -9.26
N MET A 180 -13.30 14.64 -10.53
CA MET A 180 -14.03 13.44 -10.93
C MET A 180 -13.36 12.85 -12.17
N ILE A 181 -13.20 11.53 -12.18
CA ILE A 181 -12.84 10.75 -13.37
C ILE A 181 -13.84 9.63 -13.58
N THR A 182 -14.07 9.28 -14.84
CA THR A 182 -14.97 8.18 -15.21
C THR A 182 -14.27 7.34 -16.27
N SER A 183 -14.35 6.03 -16.09
CA SER A 183 -13.99 5.03 -17.07
C SER A 183 -15.20 4.18 -17.42
N LEU A 184 -15.32 3.85 -18.70
CA LEU A 184 -16.31 2.91 -19.24
C LEU A 184 -15.51 1.76 -19.83
N VAL A 185 -15.84 0.53 -19.42
CA VAL A 185 -15.16 -0.70 -19.87
C VAL A 185 -16.15 -1.53 -20.69
#